data_AF-A0A4U6LJM8-F1
#
_entry.id   AF-A0A4U6LJM8-F1
#
_cell.length_a   1.000
_cell.length_b   1.000
_cell.length_c   1.000
_cell.angle_alpha   90.00
_cell.angle_beta   90.00
_cell.angle_gamma   90.00
#
_symmetry.space_group_name_H-M   'P 1'
#
loop_
_entity.id
_entity.type
_entity.pdbx_description
1 polymer ?
#
loop_
_entity_poly.entity_id
_entity_poly.type
_entity_poly.pdbx_seq_one_letter_code
_entity_poly.pdbx_strand_id
1 'polypeptide(L)' 'MAMTAIPQKFGYDFNFGMGAATFGGEQSMAAGAYYNVGKNATLSAKASLDTQHNTGVAVGMSFGF' A
#
# COMPACT_ATOMS: atom_id res chain seq x y z
N MET A 1 4.66 -5.34 -7.06
CA MET A 1 3.51 -5.05 -7.94
C MET A 1 2.18 -4.97 -7.18
N ALA A 2 1.88 -5.85 -6.22
CA ALA A 2 0.62 -5.78 -5.48
C ALA A 2 0.48 -4.53 -4.57
N MET A 3 1.56 -4.07 -3.93
CA MET A 3 1.53 -2.89 -3.04
C MET A 3 1.20 -1.56 -3.75
N THR A 4 1.45 -1.47 -5.06
CA THR A 4 1.14 -0.27 -5.86
C THR A 4 -0.31 -0.25 -6.31
N ALA A 5 -0.99 -1.40 -6.30
CA ALA A 5 -2.40 -1.50 -6.61
C ALA A 5 -3.31 -1.08 -5.44
N ILE A 6 -2.77 -0.88 -4.24
CA ILE A 6 -3.54 -0.45 -3.06
C ILE A 6 -3.85 1.05 -3.18
N PRO A 7 -5.11 1.46 -3.43
CA PRO A 7 -5.45 2.86 -3.60
C PRO A 7 -5.40 3.60 -2.27
N GLN A 8 -4.91 4.84 -2.30
CA GLN A 8 -5.09 5.78 -1.20
C GLN A 8 -6.43 6.50 -1.40
N LYS A 9 -7.33 6.42 -0.42
CA LYS A 9 -8.59 7.17 -0.44
C LYS A 9 -8.42 8.51 0.27
N PHE A 10 -8.33 9.58 -0.50
CA PHE A 10 -8.19 10.94 0.03
C PHE A 10 -9.47 11.36 0.78
N GLY A 11 -9.32 12.18 1.83
CA GLY A 11 -10.43 12.74 2.61
C GLY A 11 -10.83 11.97 3.89
N TYR A 12 -10.16 10.87 4.21
CA TYR A 12 -10.36 10.13 5.48
C TYR A 12 -9.07 10.12 6.28
N ASP A 13 -9.15 10.26 7.61
CA ASP A 13 -7.97 10.26 8.48
C ASP A 13 -7.21 8.92 8.46
N PHE A 14 -7.92 7.83 8.26
CA PHE A 14 -7.35 6.49 8.14
C PHE A 14 -8.00 5.71 7.01
N ASN A 15 -7.19 4.97 6.26
CA ASN A 15 -7.65 4.07 5.21
C ASN A 15 -6.88 2.76 5.25
N PHE A 16 -7.57 1.66 4.96
CA PHE A 16 -6.95 0.37 4.73
C PHE A 16 -7.37 -0.16 3.37
N GLY A 17 -6.47 -0.85 2.69
CA GLY A 17 -6.74 -1.45 1.40
C GLY A 17 -5.89 -2.67 1.14
N MET A 18 -6.29 -3.42 0.13
CA MET A 18 -5.58 -4.60 -0.37
C MET A 18 -5.47 -4.52 -1.88
N GLY A 19 -4.43 -5.15 -2.42
CA GLY A 19 -4.18 -5.26 -3.85
C GLY A 19 -3.61 -6.63 -4.17
N ALA A 20 -3.91 -7.12 -5.36
CA ALA A 20 -3.29 -8.32 -5.91
C ALA A 20 -2.71 -7.98 -7.29
N ALA A 21 -1.63 -8.63 -7.67
CA ALA A 21 -1.00 -8.45 -8.97
C ALA A 21 -0.46 -9.79 -9.47
N THR A 22 -0.42 -9.96 -10.78
CA THR A 22 0.25 -11.12 -11.41
C THR A 22 1.36 -10.64 -12.33
N PHE A 23 2.48 -11.34 -12.36
CA PHE A 23 3.60 -11.03 -13.25
C PHE A 23 4.36 -12.30 -13.59
N GLY A 24 4.61 -12.56 -14.88
CA GLY A 24 5.47 -13.68 -15.30
C GLY A 24 5.00 -15.07 -14.83
N GLY A 25 3.72 -15.26 -14.47
CA GLY A 25 3.19 -16.51 -13.91
C GLY A 25 3.10 -16.53 -12.38
N GLU A 26 3.64 -15.52 -11.69
CA GLU A 26 3.59 -15.38 -10.24
C GLU A 26 2.41 -14.52 -9.81
N GLN A 27 1.89 -14.78 -8.60
CA GLN A 27 0.83 -14.00 -7.97
C GLN A 27 1.35 -13.36 -6.69
N SER A 28 1.11 -12.06 -6.57
CA SER A 28 1.45 -11.25 -5.41
C SER A 28 0.18 -10.70 -4.79
N MET A 29 0.10 -10.73 -3.47
CA MET A 29 -0.94 -10.07 -2.68
C MET A 29 -0.30 -9.05 -1.75
N ALA A 30 -1.01 -7.95 -1.50
CA ALA A 30 -0.57 -6.90 -0.60
C ALA A 30 -1.73 -6.31 0.18
N ALA A 31 -1.42 -5.88 1.40
CA ALA A 31 -2.31 -5.13 2.27
C ALA A 31 -1.60 -3.89 2.79
N GLY A 32 -2.33 -2.85 3.10
CA GLY A 32 -1.72 -1.60 3.51
C GLY A 32 -2.68 -0.61 4.13
N ALA A 33 -2.13 0.20 5.00
CA ALA A 33 -2.83 1.29 5.67
C ALA A 33 -2.22 2.63 5.28
N TYR A 34 -3.06 3.65 5.29
CA TYR A 34 -2.72 5.05 5.10
C TYR A 34 -3.30 5.85 6.26
N TYR A 35 -2.51 6.80 6.77
CA TYR A 35 -2.91 7.69 7.85
C TYR A 35 -2.58 9.14 7.49
N ASN A 36 -3.60 9.99 7.45
CA ASN A 36 -3.42 11.41 7.13
C ASN A 36 -3.04 12.17 8.41
N VAL A 37 -1.84 12.75 8.39
CA VAL A 37 -1.34 13.63 9.45
C VAL A 37 -1.72 15.06 9.08
N GLY A 38 -2.98 15.39 9.32
CA GLY A 38 -3.57 16.68 8.92
C GLY A 38 -3.91 16.73 7.43
N LYS A 39 -3.99 17.95 6.87
CA LYS A 39 -4.50 18.19 5.51
C LYS A 39 -3.46 17.97 4.40
N ASN A 40 -2.19 18.03 4.74
CA ASN A 40 -1.09 18.12 3.78
C ASN A 40 -0.14 16.94 3.83
N ALA A 41 -0.26 16.04 4.82
CA ALA A 41 0.67 14.93 4.99
C ALA A 41 -0.06 13.60 5.11
N THR A 42 0.48 12.56 4.49
CA THR A 42 0.00 11.19 4.59
C THR A 42 1.15 10.25 4.90
N LEU A 43 0.97 9.39 5.89
CA LEU A 43 1.80 8.23 6.16
C LEU A 43 1.17 6.99 5.52
N SER A 44 2.00 6.06 5.09
CA SER A 44 1.57 4.78 4.54
C SER A 44 2.45 3.66 5.05
N ALA A 45 1.84 2.51 5.32
CA ALA A 45 2.52 1.28 5.69
C ALA A 45 1.85 0.12 4.93
N LYS A 46 2.64 -0.67 4.21
CA LYS A 46 2.17 -1.71 3.30
C LYS A 46 3.02 -2.96 3.49
N ALA A 47 2.38 -4.11 3.37
CA ALA A 47 3.03 -5.41 3.37
C ALA A 47 2.55 -6.22 2.16
N SER A 48 3.41 -7.08 1.63
CA SER A 48 3.09 -7.99 0.54
C SER A 48 3.65 -9.38 0.74
N LEU A 49 2.98 -10.35 0.12
CA LEU A 49 3.33 -11.75 0.07
C LEU A 49 3.23 -12.19 -1.39
N ASP A 50 4.18 -12.99 -1.85
CA ASP A 50 4.17 -13.58 -3.19
C ASP A 50 4.11 -15.12 -3.11
N THR A 51 3.56 -15.75 -4.14
CA THR A 51 3.62 -17.20 -4.41
C THR A 51 5.01 -17.82 -4.31
N GLN A 52 6.08 -17.05 -4.50
CA GLN A 52 7.46 -17.50 -4.29
C GLN A 52 7.96 -17.39 -2.83
N HIS A 53 7.07 -17.22 -1.84
CA HIS A 53 7.39 -16.95 -0.43
C HIS A 53 8.17 -15.64 -0.17
N ASN A 54 8.18 -14.74 -1.13
CA ASN A 54 8.79 -13.43 -0.95
C ASN A 54 7.85 -12.53 -0.16
N THR A 55 8.35 -12.00 0.96
CA THR A 55 7.63 -11.02 1.76
C THR A 55 8.27 -9.65 1.59
N GLY A 56 7.43 -8.61 1.55
CA GLY A 56 7.88 -7.23 1.37
C GLY A 56 7.15 -6.31 2.34
N VAL A 57 7.86 -5.34 2.90
CA VAL A 57 7.28 -4.29 3.72
C VAL A 57 7.74 -2.95 3.15
N ALA A 58 6.81 -2.00 3.04
CA ALA A 58 7.07 -0.65 2.57
C ALA A 58 6.39 0.34 3.50
N VAL A 59 7.13 1.37 3.91
CA VAL A 59 6.60 2.53 4.61
C VAL A 59 6.91 3.78 3.79
N GLY A 60 6.01 4.76 3.80
CA GLY A 60 6.19 5.97 3.01
C GLY A 60 5.47 7.16 3.60
N MET A 61 5.98 8.35 3.33
CA MET A 61 5.37 9.62 3.68
C MET A 61 5.21 10.46 2.41
N SER A 62 4.07 11.12 2.29
CA SER A 62 3.75 12.05 1.22
C SER A 62 3.36 13.39 1.83
N PHE A 63 3.82 14.50 1.21
CA PHE A 63 3.42 15.86 1.56
C PHE A 63 2.92 16.58 0.31
N GLY A 64 1.81 17.32 0.40
CA GLY A 64 1.26 18.15 -0.67
C GLY A 64 1.16 19.62 -0.24
N PHE A 65 1.51 20.54 -1.13
CA PHE A 65 1.46 21.99 -0.96
C PHE A 65 0.62 22.64 -2.08
#